data_AF-A0A972W1U2-F1
#
_entry.id   AF-A0A972W1U2-F1
#
_cell.length_a   1.000
_cell.length_b   1.000
_cell.length_c   1.000
_cell.angle_alpha   90.00
_cell.angle_beta   90.00
_cell.angle_gamma   90.00
#
_symmetry.space_group_name_H-M   'P 1'
#
loop_
_entity.id
_entity.type
_entity.pdbx_description
1 polymer ?
#
loop_
_entity_poly.entity_id
_entity_poly.type
_entity_poly.pdbx_seq_one_letter_code
_entity_poly.pdbx_strand_id
1 'polypeptide(L)'
;PLKEIKFFDGGGKPYFTMKDEYHTPYFDTIKKIFNLEKKVKESFISENMIFEVEMMNEIISKIQNSDLKGENWCEKIINSLLSNDKNGFSEFETYGTYVLNHYPQKYTLRTLNSFRECGKQYSRILISKHFKKLSQKYIIISLENKNRPKTLEGVLDWLEKGSVFITNKILVSNSYFSNLK
;
A
#
# COMPACT_ATOMS: atom_id res chain seq x y z
N PRO A 1 -2.63 11.33 -0.32
CA PRO A 1 -4.09 11.30 -0.05
C PRO A 1 -4.75 12.57 -0.62
N LEU A 2 -6.02 12.52 -1.00
CA LEU A 2 -6.79 13.66 -1.50
C LEU A 2 -7.75 14.24 -0.46
N LYS A 3 -8.03 13.47 0.60
CA LYS A 3 -8.84 13.86 1.76
C LYS A 3 -8.19 13.31 3.02
N GLU A 4 -8.61 13.84 4.17
CA GLU A 4 -8.27 13.27 5.47
C GLU A 4 -8.69 11.79 5.54
N ILE A 5 -7.82 10.96 6.11
CA ILE A 5 -8.09 9.55 6.37
C ILE A 5 -8.23 9.38 7.87
N LYS A 6 -9.41 8.97 8.32
CA LYS A 6 -9.60 8.53 9.71
C LYS A 6 -9.04 7.13 9.86
N PHE A 7 -8.17 6.89 10.83
CA PHE A 7 -7.59 5.56 11.06
C PHE A 7 -8.37 4.74 12.09
N PHE A 8 -9.17 5.40 12.92
CA PHE A 8 -9.95 4.78 13.99
C PHE A 8 -11.44 5.09 13.84
N ASP A 9 -12.28 4.16 14.28
CA ASP A 9 -13.72 4.37 14.39
C ASP A 9 -14.11 5.20 15.63
N GLY A 10 -15.40 5.48 15.80
CA GLY A 10 -15.90 6.25 16.94
C GLY A 10 -15.68 5.60 18.30
N GLY A 11 -15.41 4.29 18.34
CA GLY A 11 -15.08 3.53 19.55
C GLY A 11 -13.57 3.35 19.77
N GLY A 12 -12.72 3.98 18.95
CA GLY A 12 -11.27 3.88 19.04
C GLY A 12 -10.66 2.62 18.42
N LYS A 13 -11.44 1.80 17.69
CA LYS A 13 -10.89 0.62 17.01
C LYS A 13 -10.23 1.03 15.69
N PRO A 14 -9.03 0.52 15.37
CA PRO A 14 -8.40 0.76 14.09
C PRO A 14 -9.20 0.14 12.94
N TYR A 15 -9.13 0.76 11.76
CA TYR A 15 -9.75 0.23 10.55
C TYR A 15 -8.81 -0.69 9.77
N PHE A 16 -9.34 -1.82 9.28
CA PHE A 16 -8.77 -2.53 8.14
C PHE A 16 -9.43 -2.03 6.85
N THR A 17 -8.60 -1.50 5.95
CA THR A 17 -9.05 -1.11 4.61
C THR A 17 -8.91 -2.31 3.68
N MET A 18 -10.03 -2.77 3.15
CA MET A 18 -10.11 -3.95 2.29
C MET A 18 -10.15 -3.56 0.80
N LYS A 19 -9.66 -4.46 -0.07
CA LYS A 19 -9.64 -4.32 -1.54
C LYS A 19 -10.06 -5.60 -2.25
N ASP A 20 -10.45 -5.47 -3.51
CA ASP A 20 -10.85 -6.58 -4.39
C ASP A 20 -9.64 -7.26 -5.04
N GLU A 21 -8.58 -7.50 -4.27
CA GLU A 21 -7.39 -8.23 -4.72
C GLU A 21 -7.42 -9.64 -4.12
N TYR A 22 -6.89 -10.63 -4.85
CA TYR A 22 -6.71 -11.98 -4.32
C TYR A 22 -5.49 -12.61 -4.98
N HIS A 23 -4.46 -12.88 -4.19
CA HIS A 23 -3.24 -13.53 -4.64
C HIS A 23 -3.00 -14.79 -3.81
N THR A 24 -3.37 -15.94 -4.40
CA THR A 24 -3.33 -17.26 -3.75
C THR A 24 -2.02 -17.58 -3.02
N PRO A 25 -0.82 -17.28 -3.58
CA PRO A 25 0.45 -17.60 -2.92
C PRO A 25 0.59 -17.03 -1.50
N TYR A 26 -0.01 -15.87 -1.20
CA TYR A 26 0.01 -15.33 0.16
C TYR A 26 -0.73 -16.22 1.14
N PHE A 27 -1.90 -16.73 0.76
CA PHE A 27 -2.73 -17.55 1.64
C PHE A 27 -2.17 -18.95 1.81
N ASP A 28 -1.51 -19.49 0.79
CA ASP A 28 -0.78 -20.76 0.89
C ASP A 28 0.37 -20.66 1.92
N THR A 29 1.13 -19.56 1.86
CA THR A 29 2.18 -19.26 2.84
C THR A 29 1.61 -19.09 4.25
N ILE A 30 0.53 -18.30 4.41
CA ILE A 30 -0.12 -18.10 5.71
C ILE A 30 -0.64 -19.43 6.29
N LYS A 31 -1.25 -20.28 5.46
CA LYS A 31 -1.74 -21.60 5.86
C LYS A 31 -0.58 -22.49 6.31
N LYS A 32 0.57 -22.45 5.64
CA LYS A 32 1.75 -23.23 6.08
C LYS A 32 2.35 -22.72 7.39
N ILE A 33 2.37 -21.40 7.60
CA ILE A 33 2.96 -20.81 8.81
C ILE A 33 2.04 -20.99 10.02
N PHE A 34 0.74 -20.75 9.88
CA PHE A 34 -0.18 -20.66 11.02
C PHE A 34 -1.32 -21.69 11.01
N ASN A 35 -1.44 -22.49 9.95
CA ASN A 35 -2.61 -23.35 9.70
C ASN A 35 -3.93 -22.56 9.75
N LEU A 36 -3.91 -21.33 9.26
CA LEU A 36 -5.06 -20.45 9.20
C LEU A 36 -5.64 -20.39 7.78
N GLU A 37 -6.96 -20.26 7.72
CA GLU A 37 -7.67 -20.00 6.48
C GLU A 37 -8.19 -18.56 6.44
N LYS A 38 -8.39 -18.06 5.22
CA LYS A 38 -8.91 -16.72 4.99
C LYS A 38 -10.40 -16.67 5.36
N LYS A 39 -10.77 -15.77 6.28
CA LYS A 39 -12.17 -15.58 6.74
C LYS A 39 -12.99 -14.59 5.91
N VAL A 40 -12.34 -13.82 5.04
CA VAL A 40 -12.95 -12.75 4.22
C VAL A 40 -12.59 -12.94 2.76
N LYS A 41 -13.44 -12.50 1.84
CA LYS A 41 -13.18 -12.63 0.39
C LYS A 41 -12.16 -11.60 -0.07
N GLU A 42 -12.26 -10.40 0.49
CA GLU A 42 -11.47 -9.23 0.20
C GLU A 42 -10.02 -9.37 0.70
N SER A 43 -9.10 -8.64 0.10
CA SER A 43 -7.70 -8.56 0.49
C SER A 43 -7.45 -7.45 1.49
N PHE A 44 -6.51 -7.69 2.40
CA PHE A 44 -6.01 -6.67 3.33
C PHE A 44 -4.98 -5.73 2.69
N ILE A 45 -4.47 -6.06 1.49
CA ILE A 45 -3.49 -5.24 0.75
C ILE A 45 -4.14 -3.94 0.32
N SER A 46 -3.79 -2.88 1.03
CA SER A 46 -4.32 -1.55 0.82
C SER A 46 -3.22 -0.51 0.98
N GLU A 47 -3.56 0.75 0.73
CA GLU A 47 -2.59 1.84 0.82
C GLU A 47 -2.18 2.18 2.27
N ASN A 48 -2.88 1.64 3.28
CA ASN A 48 -2.60 1.88 4.69
C ASN A 48 -3.16 0.76 5.57
N MET A 49 -2.42 0.40 6.61
CA MET A 49 -2.86 -0.48 7.69
C MET A 49 -2.23 0.00 9.00
N ILE A 50 -3.03 0.02 10.07
CA ILE A 50 -2.52 0.22 11.43
C ILE A 50 -2.18 -1.16 11.99
N PHE A 51 -0.99 -1.26 12.59
CA PHE A 51 -0.52 -2.46 13.26
C PHE A 51 -0.41 -2.21 14.76
N GLU A 52 -1.04 -3.08 15.54
CA GLU A 52 -0.79 -3.17 16.98
C GLU A 52 0.53 -3.89 17.22
N VAL A 53 1.46 -3.24 17.91
CA VAL A 53 2.82 -3.74 18.15
C VAL A 53 2.79 -5.08 18.89
N GLU A 54 1.92 -5.22 19.90
CA GLU A 54 1.78 -6.44 20.67
C GLU A 54 1.38 -7.64 19.80
N MET A 55 0.42 -7.45 18.90
CA MET A 55 -0.02 -8.50 17.97
C MET A 55 1.05 -8.83 16.93
N MET A 56 1.80 -7.84 16.45
CA MET A 56 2.90 -8.09 15.54
C MET A 56 4.02 -8.90 16.22
N ASN A 57 4.35 -8.56 17.47
CA ASN A 57 5.31 -9.33 18.26
C ASN A 57 4.81 -10.76 18.48
N GLU A 58 3.53 -10.96 18.78
CA GLU A 58 2.93 -12.30 18.90
C GLU A 58 3.10 -13.13 17.61
N ILE A 59 2.82 -12.51 16.45
CA ILE A 59 3.01 -13.13 15.13
C ILE A 59 4.47 -13.50 14.92
N ILE A 60 5.40 -12.58 15.11
CA ILE A 60 6.84 -12.80 14.92
C ILE A 60 7.33 -13.92 15.85
N SER A 61 6.95 -13.90 17.13
CA SER A 61 7.29 -14.94 18.09
C SER A 61 6.73 -16.31 17.69
N LYS A 62 5.51 -16.37 17.18
CA LYS A 62 4.93 -17.64 16.67
C LYS A 62 5.70 -18.19 15.48
N ILE A 63 6.10 -17.34 14.54
CA ILE A 63 6.93 -17.77 13.41
C ILE A 63 8.30 -18.26 13.91
N GLN A 64 8.97 -17.47 14.75
CA GLN A 64 10.28 -17.82 15.32
C GLN A 64 10.27 -19.18 16.02
N ASN A 65 9.20 -19.48 16.76
CA ASN A 65 9.06 -20.71 17.55
C ASN A 65 8.36 -21.86 16.80
N SER A 66 8.02 -21.69 15.51
CA SER A 66 7.42 -22.77 14.70
C SER A 66 8.45 -23.84 14.30
N ASP A 67 7.99 -25.02 13.90
CA ASP A 67 8.86 -26.10 13.40
C ASP A 67 9.32 -25.89 11.93
N LEU A 68 9.07 -24.70 11.36
CA LEU A 68 9.55 -24.36 10.03
C LEU A 68 11.08 -24.30 9.97
N LYS A 69 11.64 -24.69 8.83
CA LYS A 69 13.08 -24.64 8.58
C LYS A 69 13.59 -23.19 8.59
N GLY A 70 14.66 -22.92 9.33
CA GLY A 70 15.35 -21.63 9.38
C GLY A 70 15.75 -21.27 10.81
N GLU A 71 16.80 -20.45 10.97
CA GLU A 71 17.33 -20.07 12.28
C GLU A 71 16.54 -18.90 12.90
N ASN A 72 15.97 -18.05 12.05
CA ASN A 72 15.18 -16.88 12.46
C ASN A 72 13.84 -16.83 11.72
N TRP A 73 12.93 -16.00 12.23
CA TRP A 73 11.58 -15.85 11.67
C TRP A 73 11.58 -15.44 10.19
N CYS A 74 12.55 -14.64 9.72
CA CYS A 74 12.66 -14.26 8.30
C CYS A 74 12.95 -15.48 7.43
N GLU A 75 13.97 -16.28 7.80
CA GLU A 75 14.31 -17.50 7.08
C GLU A 75 13.16 -18.51 7.09
N LYS A 76 12.44 -18.61 8.20
CA LYS A 76 11.25 -19.46 8.31
C LYS A 76 10.15 -19.02 7.35
N ILE A 77 9.91 -17.72 7.20
CA ILE A 77 9.00 -17.20 6.15
C ILE A 77 9.51 -17.57 4.76
N ILE A 78 10.78 -17.31 4.44
CA ILE A 78 11.37 -17.59 3.12
C ILE A 78 11.25 -19.08 2.77
N ASN A 79 11.56 -19.98 3.71
CA ASN A 79 11.46 -21.42 3.52
C ASN A 79 10.01 -21.94 3.55
N SER A 80 9.07 -21.11 4.00
CA SER A 80 7.65 -21.44 3.95
C SER A 80 7.03 -21.20 2.56
N LEU A 81 7.62 -20.36 1.71
CA LEU A 81 7.08 -20.06 0.39
C LEU A 81 6.87 -21.35 -0.44
N LEU A 82 5.65 -21.55 -0.93
CA LEU A 82 5.25 -22.77 -1.66
C LEU A 82 5.32 -22.64 -3.18
N SER A 83 5.35 -21.41 -3.68
CA SER A 83 5.38 -21.14 -5.12
C SER A 83 6.71 -20.52 -5.53
N ASN A 84 7.09 -20.73 -6.79
CA ASN A 84 8.15 -19.96 -7.44
C ASN A 84 7.70 -18.52 -7.79
N ASP A 85 6.55 -18.07 -7.27
CA ASP A 85 6.12 -16.69 -7.43
C ASP A 85 7.08 -15.77 -6.68
N LYS A 86 7.44 -14.67 -7.33
CA LYS A 86 8.30 -13.64 -6.74
C LYS A 86 7.62 -12.96 -5.54
N ASN A 87 6.29 -13.05 -5.45
CA ASN A 87 5.47 -12.42 -4.42
C ASN A 87 4.75 -13.48 -3.57
N GLY A 88 5.49 -14.35 -2.88
CA GLY A 88 4.89 -15.42 -2.06
C GLY A 88 4.43 -15.02 -0.65
N PHE A 89 4.79 -13.83 -0.16
CA PHE A 89 4.45 -13.36 1.19
C PHE A 89 3.96 -11.91 1.19
N SER A 90 2.96 -11.61 2.02
CA SER A 90 2.45 -10.26 2.27
C SER A 90 2.24 -10.06 3.76
N GLU A 91 2.87 -9.03 4.33
CA GLU A 91 2.74 -8.65 5.72
C GLU A 91 1.33 -8.14 6.06
N PHE A 92 0.67 -7.48 5.10
CA PHE A 92 -0.72 -7.01 5.25
C PHE A 92 -1.69 -8.19 5.31
N GLU A 93 -1.56 -9.16 4.39
CA GLU A 93 -2.40 -10.36 4.42
C GLU A 93 -2.13 -11.22 5.65
N THR A 94 -0.87 -11.36 6.03
CA THR A 94 -0.47 -12.14 7.19
C THR A 94 -1.08 -11.56 8.46
N TYR A 95 -0.91 -10.26 8.68
CA TYR A 95 -1.44 -9.59 9.87
C TYR A 95 -2.97 -9.56 9.89
N GLY A 96 -3.60 -9.13 8.78
CA GLY A 96 -5.05 -9.06 8.69
C GLY A 96 -5.71 -10.43 8.88
N THR A 97 -5.16 -11.48 8.26
CA THR A 97 -5.66 -12.85 8.42
C THR A 97 -5.47 -13.35 9.84
N TYR A 98 -4.29 -13.14 10.44
CA TYR A 98 -4.00 -13.55 11.81
C TYR A 98 -4.95 -12.87 12.80
N VAL A 99 -5.02 -11.54 12.77
CA VAL A 99 -5.83 -10.75 13.70
C VAL A 99 -7.31 -11.04 13.52
N LEU A 100 -7.82 -11.18 12.31
CA LEU A 100 -9.24 -11.52 12.12
C LEU A 100 -9.56 -12.95 12.60
N ASN A 101 -8.58 -13.87 12.54
CA ASN A 101 -8.76 -15.22 13.04
C ASN A 101 -8.81 -15.29 14.57
N HIS A 102 -7.92 -14.57 15.26
CA HIS A 102 -7.73 -14.63 16.71
C HIS A 102 -8.47 -13.54 17.50
N TYR A 103 -8.60 -12.34 16.93
CA TYR A 103 -9.16 -11.14 17.55
C TYR A 103 -10.21 -10.45 16.65
N PRO A 104 -11.30 -11.16 16.27
CA PRO A 104 -12.25 -10.71 15.24
C PRO A 104 -12.96 -9.38 15.54
N GLN A 105 -12.95 -8.93 16.80
CA GLN A 105 -13.60 -7.69 17.22
C GLN A 105 -12.63 -6.51 17.44
N LYS A 106 -11.32 -6.71 17.24
CA LYS A 106 -10.30 -5.68 17.51
C LYS A 106 -10.27 -4.58 16.44
N TYR A 107 -10.57 -4.94 15.19
CA TYR A 107 -10.56 -4.03 14.05
C TYR A 107 -11.94 -3.89 13.43
N THR A 108 -12.20 -2.72 12.85
CA THR A 108 -13.41 -2.47 12.05
C THR A 108 -13.06 -2.57 10.57
N LEU A 109 -13.78 -3.40 9.82
CA LEU A 109 -13.56 -3.56 8.38
C LEU A 109 -14.20 -2.40 7.60
N ARG A 110 -13.51 -1.89 6.58
CA ARG A 110 -14.03 -0.86 5.68
C ARG A 110 -13.48 -0.99 4.26
N THR A 111 -14.10 -0.28 3.34
CA THR A 111 -13.55 -0.02 2.00
C THR A 111 -13.32 1.48 1.81
N LEU A 112 -12.21 1.84 1.16
CA LEU A 112 -11.96 3.22 0.74
C LEU A 112 -11.90 3.30 -0.78
N ASN A 113 -12.54 4.31 -1.35
CA ASN A 113 -12.40 4.63 -2.77
C ASN A 113 -10.99 5.14 -3.03
N SER A 114 -10.13 4.26 -3.52
CA SER A 114 -8.80 4.61 -4.00
C SER A 114 -8.67 4.37 -5.49
N PHE A 115 -7.76 5.11 -6.12
CA PHE A 115 -7.40 4.92 -7.52
C PHE A 115 -5.92 4.57 -7.61
N ARG A 116 -5.61 3.27 -7.45
CA ARG A 116 -4.24 2.74 -7.53
C ARG A 116 -3.60 3.00 -8.89
N GLU A 117 -4.41 3.03 -9.95
CA GLU A 117 -3.95 3.21 -11.33
C GLU A 117 -3.94 4.67 -11.80
N CYS A 118 -4.10 5.63 -10.89
CA CYS A 118 -4.13 7.05 -11.21
C CYS A 118 -2.88 7.48 -12.00
N GLY A 119 -1.70 6.97 -11.63
CA GLY A 119 -0.46 7.28 -12.34
C GLY A 119 -0.45 6.85 -13.81
N LYS A 120 -1.20 5.79 -14.19
CA LYS A 120 -1.27 5.35 -15.60
C LYS A 120 -2.05 6.33 -16.47
N GLN A 121 -2.94 7.11 -15.86
CA GLN A 121 -3.73 8.12 -16.54
C GLN A 121 -3.08 9.51 -16.49
N TYR A 122 -2.52 9.88 -15.33
CA TYR A 122 -2.07 11.25 -15.06
C TYR A 122 -0.56 11.42 -14.89
N SER A 123 0.25 10.36 -15.05
CA SER A 123 1.66 10.33 -14.66
C SER A 123 1.85 10.64 -13.15
N ARG A 124 3.05 11.02 -12.73
CA ARG A 124 3.33 11.48 -11.35
C ARG A 124 3.05 12.96 -11.12
N ILE A 125 2.73 13.69 -12.17
CA ILE A 125 2.62 15.14 -12.08
C ILE A 125 1.13 15.50 -12.18
N LEU A 126 0.62 16.16 -11.14
CA LEU A 126 -0.76 16.62 -11.06
C LEU A 126 -0.80 18.13 -10.88
N ILE A 127 -1.78 18.79 -11.49
CA ILE A 127 -2.06 20.21 -11.26
C ILE A 127 -3.37 20.37 -10.50
N SER A 128 -3.63 21.57 -9.98
CA SER A 128 -4.79 21.86 -9.11
C SER A 128 -6.13 21.39 -9.68
N LYS A 129 -6.33 21.49 -11.00
CA LYS A 129 -7.56 21.00 -11.67
C LYS A 129 -7.74 19.49 -11.52
N HIS A 130 -6.65 18.71 -11.58
CA HIS A 130 -6.67 17.26 -11.41
C HIS A 130 -7.01 16.89 -9.96
N PHE A 131 -6.42 17.58 -8.98
CA PHE A 131 -6.73 17.36 -7.56
C PHE A 131 -8.20 17.63 -7.25
N LYS A 132 -8.75 18.75 -7.73
CA LYS A 132 -10.18 19.09 -7.55
C LYS A 132 -11.11 18.04 -8.16
N LYS A 133 -10.79 17.54 -9.36
CA LYS A 133 -11.57 16.49 -10.02
C LYS A 133 -11.46 15.14 -9.30
N LEU A 134 -10.24 14.71 -8.97
CA LEU A 134 -10.00 13.40 -8.36
C LEU A 134 -10.56 13.34 -6.94
N SER A 135 -10.50 14.45 -6.17
CA SER A 135 -11.01 14.49 -4.80
C SER A 135 -12.53 14.39 -4.71
N GLN A 136 -13.27 14.66 -5.79
CA GLN A 136 -14.72 14.44 -5.79
C GLN A 136 -15.08 12.96 -5.59
N LYS A 137 -14.25 12.05 -6.11
CA LYS A 137 -14.54 10.60 -6.12
C LYS A 137 -13.62 9.77 -5.23
N TYR A 138 -12.34 10.13 -5.16
CA TYR A 138 -11.30 9.31 -4.53
C TYR A 138 -10.78 9.96 -3.25
N ILE A 139 -10.48 9.11 -2.27
CA ILE A 139 -9.81 9.49 -1.03
C ILE A 139 -8.29 9.36 -1.20
N ILE A 140 -7.85 8.32 -1.92
CA ILE A 140 -6.45 8.00 -2.14
C ILE A 140 -6.20 7.79 -3.63
N ILE A 141 -5.05 8.23 -4.11
CA ILE A 141 -4.55 7.94 -5.45
C ILE A 141 -3.12 7.43 -5.34
N SER A 142 -2.73 6.50 -6.21
CA SER A 142 -1.34 6.04 -6.30
C SER A 142 -0.71 6.51 -7.61
N LEU A 143 0.53 6.99 -7.50
CA LEU A 143 1.32 7.57 -8.59
C LEU A 143 2.66 6.83 -8.70
N GLU A 144 2.60 5.53 -8.97
CA GLU A 144 3.79 4.66 -8.99
C GLU A 144 4.79 5.05 -10.09
N ASN A 145 6.09 4.91 -9.81
CA ASN A 145 7.17 5.31 -10.74
C ASN A 145 7.11 4.61 -12.10
N LYS A 146 6.68 3.35 -12.13
CA LYS A 146 6.55 2.56 -13.37
C LYS A 146 5.38 3.03 -14.25
N ASN A 147 4.46 3.80 -13.70
CA ASN A 147 3.30 4.26 -14.44
C ASN A 147 3.71 5.36 -15.41
N ARG A 148 3.54 5.07 -16.71
CA ARG A 148 3.66 6.06 -17.78
C ARG A 148 2.28 6.35 -18.34
N PRO A 149 1.97 7.62 -18.67
CA PRO A 149 0.72 7.97 -19.31
C PRO A 149 0.62 7.20 -20.64
N LYS A 150 -0.47 6.45 -20.80
CA LYS A 150 -0.75 5.69 -22.04
C LYS A 150 -1.55 6.48 -23.07
N THR A 151 -2.12 7.62 -22.67
CA THR A 151 -2.94 8.47 -23.54
C THR A 151 -2.10 9.61 -24.12
N LEU A 152 -2.45 10.05 -25.34
CA LEU A 152 -1.81 11.21 -26.00
C LEU A 152 -1.84 12.45 -25.10
N GLU A 153 -2.98 12.70 -24.47
CA GLU A 153 -3.17 13.78 -23.50
C GLU A 153 -2.19 13.68 -22.33
N GLY A 154 -1.96 12.47 -21.80
CA GLY A 154 -1.02 12.28 -20.69
C GLY A 154 0.44 12.42 -21.11
N VAL A 155 0.79 12.09 -22.37
CA VAL A 155 2.13 12.32 -22.91
C VAL A 155 2.40 13.81 -23.12
N LEU A 156 1.43 14.54 -23.70
CA LEU A 156 1.53 15.99 -23.88
C LEU A 156 1.63 16.73 -22.54
N ASP A 157 0.79 16.35 -21.57
CA ASP A 157 0.85 16.86 -20.21
C ASP A 157 2.20 16.55 -19.54
N TRP A 158 2.76 15.34 -19.73
CA TRP A 158 4.08 14.99 -19.20
C TRP A 158 5.21 15.86 -19.79
N LEU A 159 5.18 16.14 -21.10
CA LEU A 159 6.15 17.00 -21.78
C LEU A 159 6.04 18.46 -21.31
N GLU A 160 4.82 19.00 -21.23
CA GLU A 160 4.53 20.35 -20.74
C GLU A 160 5.01 20.52 -19.29
N LYS A 161 4.86 19.49 -18.47
CA LYS A 161 5.31 19.53 -17.08
C LYS A 161 6.82 19.35 -16.93
N GLY A 162 7.45 18.59 -17.83
CA GLY A 162 8.91 18.52 -17.94
C GLY A 162 9.52 19.89 -18.21
N SER A 163 8.93 20.68 -19.12
CA SER A 163 9.39 22.03 -19.42
C SER A 163 9.16 23.01 -18.26
N VAL A 164 8.02 22.92 -17.56
CA VAL A 164 7.75 23.72 -16.34
C VAL A 164 8.71 23.38 -15.20
N PHE A 165 9.05 22.10 -15.01
CA PHE A 165 10.00 21.68 -13.99
C PHE A 165 11.42 22.18 -14.29
N ILE A 166 11.87 22.06 -15.55
CA ILE A 166 13.19 22.56 -15.98
C ILE A 166 13.26 24.08 -15.81
N THR A 167 12.24 24.82 -16.26
CA THR A 167 12.20 26.28 -16.11
C THR A 167 12.19 26.72 -14.66
N ASN A 168 11.40 26.11 -13.79
CA ASN A 168 11.44 26.39 -12.35
C ASN A 168 12.81 26.08 -11.74
N LYS A 169 13.47 25.00 -12.15
CA LYS A 169 14.81 24.66 -11.66
C LYS A 169 15.86 25.69 -12.09
N ILE A 170 15.78 26.18 -13.33
CA ILE A 170 16.64 27.25 -13.86
C ILE A 170 16.38 28.59 -13.13
N LEU A 171 15.12 28.94 -12.92
CA LEU A 171 14.72 30.17 -12.22
C LEU A 171 15.17 30.16 -10.76
N VAL A 172 15.00 29.04 -10.07
CA VAL A 172 15.48 28.85 -8.69
C VAL A 172 17.02 28.93 -8.67
N SER A 173 17.74 28.26 -9.58
CA SER A 173 19.21 28.38 -9.63
C SER A 173 19.67 29.81 -9.87
N ASN A 174 18.99 30.57 -10.75
CA ASN A 174 19.34 31.96 -11.03
C ASN A 174 19.09 32.89 -9.83
N SER A 175 18.05 32.62 -9.03
CA SER A 175 17.77 33.38 -7.80
C SER A 175 18.81 33.17 -6.69
N TYR A 176 19.47 32.00 -6.63
CA TYR A 176 20.59 31.75 -5.72
C TYR A 176 21.85 32.54 -6.13
N PHE A 177 22.10 32.73 -7.43
CA PHE A 177 23.25 33.51 -7.92
C PHE A 177 23.04 35.03 -7.85
N SER A 178 21.81 35.52 -7.86
CA SER A 178 21.53 36.96 -7.67
C SER A 178 21.63 37.43 -6.21
N ASN A 179 21.51 36.53 -5.24
CA ASN A 179 21.64 36.83 -3.80
C ASN A 179 23.08 36.69 -3.26
N LEU A 180 24.05 36.39 -4.14
CA LEU A 180 25.48 36.27 -3.84
C LEU A 180 26.32 37.42 -4.42
N LYS A 181 25.67 38.50 -4.88
CA LYS A 181 26.32 39.75 -5.32
C LYS A 181 26.01 40.90 -4.37
#